data_AF-A0A2G6AUL8-F1
#
_entry.id   AF-A0A2G6AUL8-F1
#
_cell.length_a   1.000
_cell.length_b   1.000
_cell.length_c   1.000
_cell.angle_alpha   90.00
_cell.angle_beta   90.00
_cell.angle_gamma   90.00
#
_symmetry.space_group_name_H-M   'P 1'
#
loop_
_entity.id
_entity.type
_entity.pdbx_description
1 polymer ?
#
loop_
_entity_poly.entity_id
_entity_poly.type
_entity_poly.pdbx_seq_one_letter_code
_entity_poly.pdbx_strand_id
1 'polypeptide(L)'
;MSYEQKLMAMKSLLKKTAVVQEVEETFNAPPAPSYEKRWLTTGMKKIENEFGVVYTRVIHYPLDTMHGDFRLGDVKQKLMKWSKAEYMHPLSPSAGKLLFFDTETTGLKGAGAVIFLIGLLELKSNEFVMTQYVLPNPDHEAAFLYASELWREDLTLVTYNGKSFDFPQLQTRWSLHRKLLPPLPVPHQIDLLHGSRRIWKGQMESFKLTEVERTQLGFHRKDDIPGHMAPIIYQDAVKNGRAEILMKVMWHNEWDILSLVTLFSLSTDIVMEEDSQQNAQIATNIAKWFQDLGLTDHSFTELQRIAEVYGTSYPMTHYHLGFLLKRHKEFDRAIQSFEIVATHGTGREQVLAYEELAKLYEHQVKDYSLAYEHILSADKLLQQSNEFTPRFSNRMKKSLAKREMRVNRKLFPGQAQEATHEEQ
;
A
#
# COMPACT_ATOMS: atom_id res chain seq x y z
N MET A 1 53.34 -28.54 -13.97
CA MET A 1 52.51 -29.60 -13.36
C MET A 1 51.17 -29.65 -14.07
N SER A 2 50.81 -30.82 -14.59
CA SER A 2 49.59 -31.05 -15.38
C SER A 2 48.33 -30.82 -14.53
N TYR A 3 47.25 -30.35 -15.16
CA TYR A 3 45.93 -30.16 -14.54
C TYR A 3 45.43 -31.43 -13.82
N GLU A 4 45.78 -32.60 -14.34
CA GLU A 4 45.47 -33.91 -13.73
C GLU A 4 46.18 -34.14 -12.39
N GLN A 5 47.41 -33.63 -12.22
CA GLN A 5 48.14 -33.74 -10.96
C GLN A 5 47.50 -32.86 -9.86
N LYS A 6 46.96 -31.69 -10.23
CA LYS A 6 46.18 -30.84 -9.31
C LYS A 6 44.84 -31.48 -8.92
N LEU A 7 44.18 -32.16 -9.86
CA LEU A 7 42.94 -32.89 -9.63
C LEU A 7 43.13 -34.12 -8.73
N MET A 8 44.24 -34.86 -8.89
CA MET A 8 44.58 -35.96 -7.98
C MET A 8 44.99 -35.49 -6.59
N ALA A 9 45.69 -34.34 -6.48
CA ALA A 9 46.01 -33.73 -5.19
C ALA A 9 44.76 -33.20 -4.45
N MET A 10 43.74 -32.72 -5.17
CA MET A 10 42.44 -32.37 -4.58
C MET A 10 41.64 -33.61 -4.14
N LYS A 11 41.70 -34.72 -4.90
CA LYS A 11 41.05 -35.98 -4.51
C LYS A 11 41.70 -36.66 -3.30
N SER A 12 43.00 -36.48 -3.07
CA SER A 12 43.67 -37.04 -1.88
C SER A 12 43.35 -36.28 -0.59
N LEU A 13 42.95 -35.00 -0.67
CA LEU A 13 42.47 -34.20 0.45
C LEU A 13 41.01 -34.51 0.86
N LEU A 14 40.26 -35.27 0.04
CA LEU A 14 38.88 -35.66 0.29
C LEU A 14 38.74 -37.01 1.04
N LYS A 15 39.84 -37.63 1.48
CA LYS A 15 39.78 -38.88 2.26
C LYS A 15 39.66 -38.61 3.75
N LYS A 16 38.46 -38.91 4.27
CA LYS A 16 38.07 -39.02 5.68
C LYS A 16 38.08 -37.71 6.47
N THR A 17 37.22 -36.76 6.09
CA THR A 17 36.47 -36.06 7.13
C THR A 17 35.48 -37.07 7.66
N ALA A 18 35.69 -37.54 8.89
CA ALA A 18 34.66 -38.29 9.60
C ALA A 18 33.36 -37.48 9.49
N VAL A 19 32.25 -38.14 9.16
CA VAL A 19 30.93 -37.57 9.41
C VAL A 19 30.92 -37.34 10.91
N VAL A 20 31.20 -36.10 11.32
CA VAL A 20 30.84 -35.63 12.65
C VAL A 20 29.33 -35.83 12.65
N GLN A 21 28.85 -36.84 13.38
CA GLN A 21 27.44 -36.89 13.73
C GLN A 21 27.16 -35.49 14.27
N GLU A 22 26.32 -34.72 13.56
CA GLU A 22 25.74 -33.52 14.14
C GLU A 22 25.14 -34.04 15.45
N VAL A 23 25.75 -33.64 16.57
CA VAL A 23 25.16 -33.85 17.87
C VAL A 23 23.80 -33.20 17.73
N GLU A 24 22.72 -33.99 17.79
CA GLU A 24 21.38 -33.45 17.92
C GLU A 24 21.42 -32.60 19.18
N GLU A 25 21.67 -31.30 19.01
CA GLU A 25 21.57 -30.33 20.08
C GLU A 25 20.11 -30.36 20.50
N THR A 26 19.82 -31.10 21.57
CA THR A 26 18.51 -31.16 22.18
C THR A 26 18.17 -29.73 22.62
N PHE A 27 17.26 -29.08 21.89
CA PHE A 27 16.80 -27.75 22.25
C PHE A 27 16.15 -27.81 23.63
N ASN A 28 16.74 -27.12 24.61
CA ASN A 28 16.21 -27.05 25.95
C ASN A 28 15.33 -25.80 26.08
N ALA A 29 14.03 -25.99 26.25
CA ALA A 29 13.09 -24.90 26.44
C ALA A 29 13.47 -24.07 27.69
N PRO A 30 13.47 -22.72 27.60
CA PRO A 30 13.80 -21.89 28.76
C PRO A 30 12.73 -22.00 29.84
N PRO A 31 13.10 -21.87 31.14
CA PRO A 31 12.11 -21.84 32.22
C PRO A 31 11.26 -20.56 32.16
N ALA A 32 10.08 -20.60 32.77
CA ALA A 32 9.23 -19.43 32.88
C ALA A 32 9.93 -18.27 33.64
N PRO A 33 9.67 -17.00 33.27
CA PRO A 33 10.29 -15.86 33.93
C PRO A 33 9.83 -15.71 35.38
N SER A 34 10.72 -15.18 36.24
CA SER A 34 10.46 -15.00 37.68
C SER A 34 9.27 -14.07 37.99
N TYR A 35 8.95 -13.15 37.07
CA TYR A 35 7.83 -12.21 37.19
C TYR A 35 6.49 -12.73 36.64
N GLU A 36 6.42 -13.98 36.16
CA GLU A 36 5.22 -14.61 35.58
C GLU A 36 3.94 -14.32 36.37
N LYS A 37 3.97 -14.52 37.69
CA LYS A 37 2.80 -14.34 38.56
C LYS A 37 2.18 -12.95 38.42
N ARG A 38 3.00 -11.89 38.22
CA ARG A 38 2.53 -10.52 38.04
C ARG A 38 1.94 -10.27 36.65
N TRP A 39 2.45 -10.95 35.64
CA TRP A 39 1.86 -10.87 34.30
C TRP A 39 0.50 -11.56 34.26
N LEU A 40 0.36 -12.72 34.93
CA LEU A 40 -0.91 -13.42 35.00
C LEU A 40 -2.01 -12.64 35.76
N THR A 41 -1.66 -11.69 36.63
CA THR A 41 -2.67 -10.85 37.32
C THR A 41 -3.37 -9.85 36.39
N THR A 42 -2.88 -9.61 35.17
CA THR A 42 -3.51 -8.68 34.21
C THR A 42 -4.53 -9.35 33.29
N GLY A 43 -4.84 -10.63 33.52
CA GLY A 43 -5.75 -11.42 32.69
C GLY A 43 -5.08 -12.08 31.49
N MET A 44 -3.75 -11.92 31.34
CA MET A 44 -2.98 -12.72 30.39
C MET A 44 -2.97 -14.20 30.80
N LYS A 45 -2.97 -15.09 29.81
CA LYS A 45 -2.88 -16.54 29.96
C LYS A 45 -1.52 -17.02 29.48
N LYS A 46 -0.93 -17.95 30.22
CA LYS A 46 0.27 -18.67 29.80
C LYS A 46 -0.11 -19.74 28.76
N ILE A 47 0.66 -19.81 27.69
CA ILE A 47 0.71 -20.98 26.81
C ILE A 47 2.15 -21.49 26.76
N GLU A 48 2.29 -22.81 26.61
CA GLU A 48 3.58 -23.48 26.51
C GLU A 48 3.61 -24.30 25.22
N ASN A 49 4.76 -24.31 24.56
CA ASN A 49 5.04 -25.20 23.43
C ASN A 49 6.47 -25.75 23.57
N GLU A 50 6.88 -26.58 22.62
CA GLU A 50 8.20 -27.24 22.61
C GLU A 50 9.39 -26.26 22.64
N PHE A 51 9.17 -24.99 22.31
CA PHE A 51 10.21 -23.97 22.30
C PHE A 51 10.22 -23.06 23.54
N GLY A 52 9.24 -23.17 24.44
CA GLY A 52 9.16 -22.35 25.65
C GLY A 52 7.76 -21.79 25.96
N VAL A 53 7.74 -20.61 26.60
CA VAL A 53 6.56 -19.97 27.18
C VAL A 53 6.17 -18.71 26.40
N VAL A 54 4.87 -18.50 26.21
CA VAL A 54 4.32 -17.28 25.64
C VAL A 54 3.13 -16.83 26.48
N TYR A 55 2.92 -15.51 26.57
CA TYR A 55 1.74 -14.95 27.24
C TYR A 55 0.75 -14.47 26.20
N THR A 56 -0.53 -14.69 26.46
CA THR A 56 -1.60 -14.37 25.51
C THR A 56 -2.73 -13.63 26.17
N ARG A 57 -3.36 -12.71 25.42
CA ARG A 57 -4.65 -12.12 25.76
C ARG A 57 -5.61 -12.40 24.62
N VAL A 58 -6.76 -12.98 24.95
CA VAL A 58 -7.82 -13.29 23.99
C VAL A 58 -9.02 -12.40 24.29
N ILE A 59 -9.53 -11.73 23.27
CA ILE A 59 -10.64 -10.79 23.36
C ILE A 59 -11.67 -11.15 22.28
N HIS A 60 -12.94 -11.15 22.66
CA HIS A 60 -14.05 -11.49 21.78
C HIS A 60 -14.86 -10.24 21.49
N TYR A 61 -15.11 -9.98 20.20
CA TYR A 61 -15.91 -8.86 19.74
C TYR A 61 -17.14 -9.35 18.99
N PRO A 62 -18.35 -9.07 19.52
CA PRO A 62 -19.58 -9.18 18.76
C PRO A 62 -19.52 -8.41 17.44
N LEU A 63 -20.19 -8.90 16.39
CA LEU A 63 -20.17 -8.27 15.07
C LEU A 63 -20.79 -6.86 15.04
N ASP A 64 -21.66 -6.53 16.00
CA ASP A 64 -22.26 -5.21 16.17
C ASP A 64 -21.37 -4.24 16.96
N THR A 65 -20.17 -4.66 17.35
CA THR A 65 -19.18 -3.80 17.99
C THR A 65 -18.85 -2.63 17.06
N MET A 66 -18.94 -1.42 17.60
CA MET A 66 -18.58 -0.18 16.92
C MET A 66 -17.11 0.15 17.14
N HIS A 67 -16.42 0.57 16.09
CA HIS A 67 -15.09 1.15 16.19
C HIS A 67 -15.02 2.41 15.32
N GLY A 68 -15.11 3.56 15.98
CA GLY A 68 -15.49 4.81 15.32
C GLY A 68 -16.94 4.75 14.86
N ASP A 69 -17.21 5.24 13.65
CA ASP A 69 -18.54 5.32 13.05
C ASP A 69 -19.00 4.03 12.37
N PHE A 70 -18.19 2.96 12.44
CA PHE A 70 -18.37 1.73 11.65
C PHE A 70 -18.53 0.50 12.54
N ARG A 71 -19.31 -0.49 12.07
CA ARG A 71 -19.43 -1.80 12.72
C ARG A 71 -18.38 -2.75 12.20
N LEU A 72 -17.77 -3.54 13.09
CA LEU A 72 -16.80 -4.55 12.66
C LEU A 72 -17.43 -5.58 11.70
N GLY A 73 -18.68 -5.98 11.94
CA GLY A 73 -19.41 -6.97 11.17
C GLY A 73 -19.65 -6.59 9.71
N ASP A 74 -19.58 -5.31 9.36
CA ASP A 74 -19.82 -4.82 7.99
C ASP A 74 -18.82 -5.44 7.00
N VAL A 75 -17.64 -5.84 7.49
CA VAL A 75 -16.60 -6.50 6.68
C VAL A 75 -17.12 -7.74 5.96
N LYS A 76 -18.08 -8.48 6.54
CA LYS A 76 -18.64 -9.70 5.93
C LYS A 76 -19.22 -9.40 4.55
N GLN A 77 -19.97 -8.30 4.43
CA GLN A 77 -20.52 -7.87 3.16
C GLN A 77 -19.41 -7.52 2.16
N LYS A 78 -18.33 -6.89 2.63
CA LYS A 78 -17.21 -6.46 1.81
C LYS A 78 -16.42 -7.65 1.25
N LEU A 79 -16.19 -8.67 2.08
CA LEU A 79 -15.59 -9.94 1.66
C LEU A 79 -16.46 -10.64 0.60
N MET A 80 -17.78 -10.66 0.77
CA MET A 80 -18.71 -11.21 -0.23
C MET A 80 -18.71 -10.42 -1.55
N LYS A 81 -18.53 -9.08 -1.49
CA LYS A 81 -18.37 -8.26 -2.70
C LYS A 81 -17.07 -8.63 -3.42
N TRP A 82 -15.94 -8.68 -2.71
CA TRP A 82 -14.65 -9.08 -3.28
C TRP A 82 -14.66 -10.48 -3.87
N SER A 83 -15.31 -11.45 -3.22
CA SER A 83 -15.40 -12.82 -3.76
C SER A 83 -16.20 -12.92 -5.08
N LYS A 84 -17.01 -11.91 -5.39
CA LYS A 84 -17.80 -11.82 -6.63
C LYS A 84 -17.16 -10.90 -7.68
N ALA A 85 -16.11 -10.16 -7.32
CA ALA A 85 -15.45 -9.26 -8.24
C ALA A 85 -14.75 -10.08 -9.34
N GLU A 86 -14.98 -9.70 -10.60
CA GLU A 86 -14.39 -10.38 -11.77
C GLU A 86 -12.98 -9.85 -12.10
N TYR A 87 -12.36 -9.11 -11.18
CA TYR A 87 -11.05 -8.50 -11.35
C TYR A 87 -10.20 -8.60 -10.08
N MET A 88 -8.88 -8.61 -10.26
CA MET A 88 -7.93 -8.58 -9.16
C MET A 88 -7.68 -7.14 -8.70
N HIS A 89 -7.77 -6.92 -7.40
CA HIS A 89 -7.49 -5.62 -6.78
C HIS A 89 -6.57 -5.78 -5.56
N PRO A 90 -5.69 -4.81 -5.24
CA PRO A 90 -4.83 -4.88 -4.05
C PRO A 90 -5.56 -4.94 -2.69
N LEU A 91 -6.87 -4.65 -2.68
CA LEU A 91 -7.74 -4.82 -1.50
C LEU A 91 -8.58 -6.10 -1.57
N SER A 92 -8.48 -6.91 -2.61
CA SER A 92 -9.20 -8.18 -2.71
C SER A 92 -8.44 -9.26 -1.94
N PRO A 93 -9.06 -9.93 -0.96
CA PRO A 93 -8.46 -11.09 -0.30
C PRO A 93 -8.25 -12.27 -1.24
N SER A 94 -7.32 -13.16 -0.88
CA SER A 94 -7.27 -14.51 -1.46
C SER A 94 -8.33 -15.42 -0.81
N ALA A 95 -8.58 -16.59 -1.41
CA ALA A 95 -9.58 -17.57 -0.92
C ALA A 95 -9.26 -18.21 0.44
N GLY A 96 -8.12 -17.86 1.04
CA GLY A 96 -7.64 -18.40 2.30
C GLY A 96 -8.17 -17.68 3.54
N LYS A 97 -7.51 -17.91 4.67
CA LYS A 97 -7.87 -17.33 5.96
C LYS A 97 -7.42 -15.87 6.05
N LEU A 98 -8.36 -14.95 6.29
CA LEU A 98 -8.07 -13.54 6.49
C LEU A 98 -7.78 -13.21 7.96
N LEU A 99 -6.68 -12.51 8.20
CA LEU A 99 -6.26 -12.03 9.52
C LEU A 99 -5.94 -10.53 9.44
N PHE A 100 -6.47 -9.76 10.38
CA PHE A 100 -5.97 -8.40 10.62
C PHE A 100 -4.80 -8.50 11.58
N PHE A 101 -3.68 -7.87 11.22
CA PHE A 101 -2.38 -8.12 11.83
C PHE A 101 -1.62 -6.81 12.06
N ASP A 102 -1.02 -6.71 13.24
CA ASP A 102 -0.14 -5.61 13.63
C ASP A 102 0.88 -6.10 14.68
N THR A 103 2.06 -5.48 14.72
CA THR A 103 3.13 -5.85 15.64
C THR A 103 3.70 -4.66 16.40
N GLU A 104 4.16 -4.93 17.63
CA GLU A 104 5.01 -3.98 18.36
C GLU A 104 6.44 -4.50 18.45
N THR A 105 7.39 -3.58 18.27
CA THR A 105 8.81 -3.90 18.15
C THR A 105 9.67 -3.06 19.08
N THR A 106 10.82 -3.58 19.51
CA THR A 106 11.76 -2.82 20.36
C THR A 106 12.52 -1.71 19.64
N GLY A 107 12.33 -1.54 18.32
CA GLY A 107 12.98 -0.53 17.51
C GLY A 107 12.57 -0.59 16.05
N LEU A 108 12.84 0.48 15.29
CA LEU A 108 12.24 0.68 13.96
C LEU A 108 12.79 -0.21 12.84
N LYS A 109 14.09 -0.61 12.88
CA LYS A 109 14.75 -1.44 11.84
C LYS A 109 15.99 -2.19 12.35
N GLY A 110 16.29 -3.35 11.75
CA GLY A 110 17.57 -4.07 11.85
C GLY A 110 17.49 -5.40 12.61
N ALA A 111 18.56 -6.20 12.52
CA ALA A 111 18.63 -7.55 13.12
C ALA A 111 18.50 -7.57 14.66
N GLY A 112 18.74 -6.43 15.32
CA GLY A 112 18.58 -6.27 16.77
C GLY A 112 17.16 -5.90 17.22
N ALA A 113 16.27 -5.50 16.31
CA ALA A 113 14.87 -5.24 16.66
C ALA A 113 14.14 -6.56 16.87
N VAL A 114 13.40 -6.67 17.98
CA VAL A 114 12.64 -7.85 18.38
C VAL A 114 11.17 -7.49 18.32
N ILE A 115 10.36 -8.37 17.73
CA ILE A 115 8.91 -8.27 17.82
C ILE A 115 8.52 -8.81 19.20
N PHE A 116 7.87 -8.00 20.02
CA PHE A 116 7.48 -8.40 21.37
C PHE A 116 5.97 -8.54 21.54
N LEU A 117 5.18 -7.98 20.62
CA LEU A 117 3.74 -8.17 20.55
C LEU A 117 3.34 -8.53 19.11
N ILE A 118 2.57 -9.60 18.97
CA ILE A 118 1.85 -9.91 17.73
C ILE A 118 0.37 -9.88 18.07
N GLY A 119 -0.37 -8.99 17.43
CA GLY A 119 -1.83 -8.99 17.50
C GLY A 119 -2.42 -9.58 16.22
N LEU A 120 -3.37 -10.50 16.39
CA LEU A 120 -4.13 -11.11 15.31
C LEU A 120 -5.61 -11.02 15.61
N LEU A 121 -6.39 -10.54 14.65
CA LEU A 121 -7.85 -10.55 14.74
C LEU A 121 -8.41 -11.38 13.59
N GLU A 122 -9.16 -12.41 13.97
CA GLU A 122 -9.80 -13.35 13.04
C GLU A 122 -11.31 -13.20 13.11
N LEU A 123 -11.96 -13.15 11.94
CA LEU A 123 -13.40 -13.29 11.84
C LEU A 123 -13.78 -14.77 11.94
N LYS A 124 -14.45 -15.15 13.02
CA LYS A 124 -15.13 -16.44 13.18
C LYS A 124 -16.58 -16.33 12.68
N SER A 125 -17.35 -17.43 12.77
CA SER A 125 -18.71 -17.48 12.23
C SER A 125 -19.60 -16.32 12.70
N ASN A 126 -19.56 -15.96 14.00
CA ASN A 126 -20.47 -14.97 14.60
C ASN A 126 -19.78 -13.88 15.44
N GLU A 127 -18.45 -13.79 15.41
CA GLU A 127 -17.67 -12.86 16.23
C GLU A 127 -16.29 -12.66 15.64
N PHE A 128 -15.58 -11.62 16.09
CA PHE A 128 -14.15 -11.56 15.93
C PHE A 128 -13.45 -12.03 17.20
N VAL A 129 -12.36 -12.77 17.01
CA VAL A 129 -11.49 -13.22 18.10
C VAL A 129 -10.13 -12.57 17.90
N MET A 130 -9.77 -11.67 18.81
CA MET A 130 -8.44 -11.09 18.88
C MET A 130 -7.56 -11.97 19.76
N THR A 131 -6.38 -12.32 19.29
CA THR A 131 -5.33 -12.93 20.09
C THR A 131 -4.09 -12.06 20.02
N GLN A 132 -3.64 -11.60 21.17
CA GLN A 132 -2.40 -10.86 21.34
C GLN A 132 -1.38 -11.78 22.01
N TYR A 133 -0.28 -12.05 21.34
CA TYR A 133 0.84 -12.81 21.87
C TYR A 133 1.88 -11.81 22.39
N VAL A 134 2.41 -12.04 23.59
CA VAL A 134 3.44 -11.22 24.22
C VAL A 134 4.67 -12.08 24.48
N LEU A 135 5.80 -11.62 23.99
CA LEU A 135 7.11 -12.23 24.24
C LEU A 135 7.52 -11.98 25.70
N PRO A 136 7.78 -13.00 26.54
CA PRO A 136 8.26 -12.73 27.88
C PRO A 136 9.69 -12.22 27.94
N ASN A 137 10.60 -12.86 27.22
CA ASN A 137 11.97 -12.41 27.07
C ASN A 137 12.55 -13.01 25.77
N PRO A 138 13.71 -12.54 25.28
CA PRO A 138 14.26 -12.98 24.01
C PRO A 138 14.50 -14.50 23.87
N ASP A 139 14.72 -15.22 24.97
CA ASP A 139 15.01 -16.67 24.93
C ASP A 139 13.78 -17.49 24.51
N HIS A 140 12.57 -16.92 24.62
CA HIS A 140 11.33 -17.55 24.21
C HIS A 140 10.84 -17.13 22.81
N GLU A 141 11.67 -16.46 22.00
CA GLU A 141 11.22 -15.93 20.72
C GLU A 141 10.76 -17.01 19.73
N ALA A 142 11.43 -18.17 19.69
CA ALA A 142 10.96 -19.29 18.88
C ALA A 142 9.55 -19.75 19.31
N ALA A 143 9.29 -19.85 20.62
CA ALA A 143 7.97 -20.18 21.15
C ALA A 143 6.92 -19.15 20.74
N PHE A 144 7.27 -17.88 20.83
CA PHE A 144 6.43 -16.74 20.48
C PHE A 144 6.04 -16.72 19.00
N LEU A 145 7.02 -16.87 18.11
CA LEU A 145 6.78 -16.92 16.66
C LEU A 145 5.95 -18.15 16.28
N TYR A 146 6.29 -19.33 16.82
CA TYR A 146 5.57 -20.56 16.55
C TYR A 146 4.09 -20.46 16.96
N ALA A 147 3.83 -19.92 18.16
CA ALA A 147 2.49 -19.79 18.73
C ALA A 147 1.56 -18.87 17.93
N SER A 148 2.11 -17.94 17.13
CA SER A 148 1.33 -17.04 16.27
C SER A 148 0.62 -17.76 15.12
N GLU A 149 1.04 -18.99 14.79
CA GLU A 149 0.53 -19.78 13.66
C GLU A 149 0.68 -19.12 12.27
N LEU A 150 1.50 -18.06 12.16
CA LEU A 150 1.75 -17.34 10.90
C LEU A 150 2.52 -18.17 9.85
N TRP A 151 3.07 -19.32 10.26
CA TRP A 151 3.69 -20.31 9.37
C TRP A 151 2.69 -21.16 8.58
N ARG A 152 1.38 -21.03 8.85
CA ARG A 152 0.35 -21.73 8.07
C ARG A 152 0.24 -21.18 6.64
N GLU A 153 -0.14 -22.04 5.72
CA GLU A 153 -0.39 -21.67 4.33
C GLU A 153 -1.74 -20.94 4.17
N ASP A 154 -1.94 -20.35 2.99
CA ASP A 154 -3.20 -19.69 2.58
C ASP A 154 -3.69 -18.60 3.54
N LEU A 155 -2.77 -17.76 4.03
CA LEU A 155 -3.13 -16.57 4.81
C LEU A 155 -3.24 -15.33 3.92
N THR A 156 -4.28 -14.52 4.18
CA THR A 156 -4.35 -13.11 3.79
C THR A 156 -4.13 -12.25 5.02
N LEU A 157 -3.07 -11.45 5.04
CA LEU A 157 -2.82 -10.47 6.10
C LEU A 157 -3.29 -9.08 5.66
N VAL A 158 -4.20 -8.50 6.45
CA VAL A 158 -4.59 -7.10 6.35
C VAL A 158 -3.79 -6.31 7.38
N THR A 159 -3.03 -5.31 6.92
CA THR A 159 -2.11 -4.52 7.74
C THR A 159 -2.20 -3.05 7.39
N TYR A 160 -1.63 -2.19 8.23
CA TYR A 160 -1.37 -0.79 7.88
C TYR A 160 0.13 -0.58 7.78
N ASN A 161 0.66 -0.43 6.56
CA ASN A 161 2.09 -0.29 6.28
C ASN A 161 2.91 -1.59 6.54
N GLY A 162 2.26 -2.73 6.75
CA GLY A 162 2.94 -3.98 7.13
C GLY A 162 3.75 -4.65 6.02
N LYS A 163 3.48 -4.32 4.75
CA LYS A 163 4.35 -4.77 3.63
C LYS A 163 5.77 -4.23 3.75
N SER A 164 5.91 -3.03 4.32
CA SER A 164 7.19 -2.33 4.43
C SER A 164 7.85 -2.46 5.80
N PHE A 165 7.11 -2.91 6.82
CA PHE A 165 7.57 -2.94 8.22
C PHE A 165 7.35 -4.30 8.87
N ASP A 166 6.10 -4.65 9.21
CA ASP A 166 5.80 -5.85 10.00
C ASP A 166 6.27 -7.15 9.35
N PHE A 167 5.89 -7.41 8.09
CA PHE A 167 6.22 -8.67 7.43
C PHE A 167 7.72 -8.85 7.16
N PRO A 168 8.47 -7.84 6.65
CA PRO A 168 9.93 -7.93 6.55
C PRO A 168 10.64 -8.18 7.89
N GLN A 169 10.13 -7.57 8.98
CA GLN A 169 10.68 -7.79 10.31
C GLN A 169 10.40 -9.24 10.75
N LEU A 170 9.17 -9.73 10.54
CA LEU A 170 8.78 -11.11 10.83
C LEU A 170 9.66 -12.11 10.09
N GLN A 171 9.88 -11.91 8.78
CA GLN A 171 10.79 -12.74 7.96
C GLN A 171 12.21 -12.77 8.51
N THR A 172 12.71 -11.62 8.98
CA THR A 172 14.04 -11.53 9.58
C THR A 172 14.10 -12.34 10.87
N ARG A 173 13.12 -12.20 11.78
CA ARG A 173 13.06 -12.98 13.03
C ARG A 173 12.92 -14.47 12.75
N TRP A 174 12.05 -14.85 11.82
CA TRP A 174 11.86 -16.25 11.41
C TRP A 174 13.14 -16.88 10.85
N SER A 175 13.90 -16.10 10.07
CA SER A 175 15.17 -16.56 9.48
C SER A 175 16.23 -16.88 10.54
N LEU A 176 16.24 -16.16 11.68
CA LEU A 176 17.12 -16.45 12.80
C LEU A 176 16.77 -17.78 13.49
N HIS A 177 15.49 -18.16 13.46
CA HIS A 177 14.98 -19.39 14.08
C HIS A 177 14.68 -20.52 13.07
N ARG A 178 15.17 -20.43 11.83
CA ARG A 178 14.87 -21.37 10.73
C ARG A 178 15.24 -22.84 10.97
N LYS A 179 16.09 -23.12 11.96
CA LYS A 179 16.43 -24.51 12.36
C LYS A 179 15.39 -25.13 13.28
N LEU A 180 14.63 -24.28 13.99
CA LEU A 180 13.63 -24.69 14.99
C LEU A 180 12.21 -24.59 14.41
N LEU A 181 11.94 -23.53 13.64
CA LEU A 181 10.60 -23.23 13.16
C LEU A 181 10.31 -23.81 11.78
N PRO A 182 9.05 -24.14 11.48
CA PRO A 182 8.61 -24.38 10.11
C PRO A 182 8.93 -23.18 9.20
N PRO A 183 9.10 -23.38 7.88
CA PRO A 183 9.24 -22.29 6.93
C PRO A 183 8.07 -21.29 7.06
N LEU A 184 8.36 -20.00 6.90
CA LEU A 184 7.33 -18.95 6.86
C LEU A 184 6.89 -18.74 5.40
N PRO A 185 5.65 -19.11 5.01
CA PRO A 185 5.13 -18.81 3.68
C PRO A 185 4.98 -17.30 3.48
N VAL A 186 4.99 -16.85 2.23
CA VAL A 186 4.65 -15.46 1.91
C VAL A 186 3.13 -15.37 1.79
N PRO A 187 2.43 -14.69 2.71
CA PRO A 187 0.98 -14.57 2.67
C PRO A 187 0.56 -13.60 1.56
N HIS A 188 -0.70 -13.70 1.14
CA HIS A 188 -1.32 -12.59 0.44
C HIS A 188 -1.40 -11.39 1.39
N GLN A 189 -1.07 -10.19 0.90
CA GLN A 189 -0.97 -9.01 1.76
C GLN A 189 -1.84 -7.88 1.22
N ILE A 190 -2.75 -7.41 2.05
CA ILE A 190 -3.55 -6.21 1.86
C ILE A 190 -2.97 -5.14 2.79
N ASP A 191 -2.40 -4.09 2.21
CA ASP A 191 -1.80 -3.00 2.98
C ASP A 191 -2.63 -1.73 2.79
N LEU A 192 -3.30 -1.34 3.87
CA LEU A 192 -4.27 -0.26 3.88
C LEU A 192 -3.61 1.11 3.79
N LEU A 193 -2.32 1.28 4.11
CA LEU A 193 -1.64 2.56 3.92
C LEU A 193 -1.58 2.92 2.42
N HIS A 194 -1.26 1.94 1.59
CA HIS A 194 -1.18 2.15 0.15
C HIS A 194 -2.56 2.43 -0.46
N GLY A 195 -3.59 1.71 -0.03
CA GLY A 195 -4.98 1.99 -0.40
C GLY A 195 -5.40 3.39 0.03
N SER A 196 -5.18 3.75 1.29
CA SER A 196 -5.52 5.07 1.84
C SER A 196 -4.90 6.22 1.04
N ARG A 197 -3.61 6.10 0.71
CA ARG A 197 -2.90 7.10 -0.13
C ARG A 197 -3.45 7.21 -1.55
N ARG A 198 -3.98 6.12 -2.10
CA ARG A 198 -4.60 6.12 -3.43
C ARG A 198 -5.95 6.82 -3.36
N ILE A 199 -6.78 6.47 -2.38
CA ILE A 199 -8.14 7.00 -2.21
C ILE A 199 -8.11 8.50 -1.90
N TRP A 200 -7.45 8.89 -0.80
CA TRP A 200 -7.52 10.25 -0.25
C TRP A 200 -6.36 11.15 -0.69
N LYS A 201 -5.72 10.86 -1.83
CA LYS A 201 -4.63 11.69 -2.34
C LYS A 201 -5.11 13.14 -2.54
N GLY A 202 -4.42 14.09 -1.90
CA GLY A 202 -4.76 15.51 -1.98
C GLY A 202 -5.94 15.93 -1.10
N GLN A 203 -6.44 15.05 -0.24
CA GLN A 203 -7.49 15.36 0.75
C GLN A 203 -6.99 15.27 2.20
N MET A 204 -5.81 14.67 2.42
CA MET A 204 -5.22 14.50 3.75
C MET A 204 -3.77 14.97 3.76
N GLU A 205 -3.36 15.64 4.84
CA GLU A 205 -1.99 16.10 5.07
C GLU A 205 -1.07 14.96 5.53
N SER A 206 -1.62 14.00 6.27
CA SER A 206 -0.88 12.89 6.88
C SER A 206 -1.68 11.60 6.74
N PHE A 207 -0.96 10.50 6.47
CA PHE A 207 -1.50 9.15 6.41
C PHE A 207 -0.99 8.29 7.57
N LYS A 208 -0.80 8.88 8.75
CA LYS A 208 -0.62 8.10 9.98
C LYS A 208 -1.97 7.48 10.34
N LEU A 209 -1.98 6.27 10.90
CA LEU A 209 -3.22 5.56 11.22
C LEU A 209 -4.13 6.40 12.13
N THR A 210 -3.57 7.06 13.14
CA THR A 210 -4.31 7.97 14.05
C THR A 210 -5.01 9.13 13.33
N GLU A 211 -4.45 9.63 12.22
CA GLU A 211 -5.08 10.71 11.45
C GLU A 211 -6.18 10.16 10.53
N VAL A 212 -5.99 8.96 9.98
CA VAL A 212 -7.03 8.24 9.21
C VAL A 212 -8.21 7.87 10.10
N GLU A 213 -7.95 7.38 11.31
CA GLU A 213 -8.96 7.10 12.32
C GLU A 213 -9.82 8.33 12.61
N ARG A 214 -9.17 9.45 12.93
CA ARG A 214 -9.83 10.70 13.28
C ARG A 214 -10.67 11.27 12.14
N THR A 215 -10.15 11.25 10.91
CA THR A 215 -10.74 11.98 9.78
C THR A 215 -11.68 11.14 8.92
N GLN A 216 -11.44 9.82 8.84
CA GLN A 216 -12.19 8.92 7.98
C GLN A 216 -13.03 7.91 8.77
N LEU A 217 -12.58 7.51 9.95
CA LEU A 217 -13.29 6.50 10.76
C LEU A 217 -14.14 7.11 11.89
N GLY A 218 -13.99 8.40 12.20
CA GLY A 218 -14.62 9.03 13.36
C GLY A 218 -14.09 8.49 14.70
N PHE A 219 -12.97 7.77 14.69
CA PHE A 219 -12.41 7.17 15.90
C PHE A 219 -11.40 8.11 16.55
N HIS A 220 -11.66 8.47 17.80
CA HIS A 220 -10.81 9.31 18.61
C HIS A 220 -10.26 8.50 19.79
N ARG A 221 -8.96 8.22 19.75
CA ARG A 221 -8.29 7.51 20.85
C ARG A 221 -8.33 8.34 22.13
N LYS A 222 -8.58 7.68 23.26
CA LYS A 222 -8.58 8.30 24.59
C LYS A 222 -7.44 7.71 25.42
N ASP A 223 -6.60 8.57 26.00
CA ASP A 223 -5.50 8.19 26.88
C ASP A 223 -4.49 7.20 26.26
N ASP A 224 -4.29 7.27 24.94
CA ASP A 224 -3.33 6.42 24.20
C ASP A 224 -1.88 6.76 24.55
N ILE A 225 -1.02 5.76 24.50
CA ILE A 225 0.42 5.95 24.65
C ILE A 225 1.04 6.41 23.33
N PRO A 226 2.08 7.27 23.37
CA PRO A 226 2.88 7.50 22.18
C PRO A 226 3.58 6.20 21.75
N GLY A 227 3.47 5.80 20.48
CA GLY A 227 4.05 4.52 20.00
C GLY A 227 5.55 4.34 20.28
N HIS A 228 6.33 5.43 20.31
CA HIS A 228 7.76 5.37 20.67
C HIS A 228 8.03 4.94 22.13
N MET A 229 7.01 4.94 23.00
CA MET A 229 7.10 4.46 24.38
C MET A 229 6.92 2.94 24.49
N ALA A 230 6.33 2.28 23.49
CA ALA A 230 6.07 0.84 23.54
C ALA A 230 7.34 -0.01 23.81
N PRO A 231 8.50 0.24 23.17
CA PRO A 231 9.75 -0.45 23.50
C PRO A 231 10.18 -0.29 24.96
N ILE A 232 10.05 0.92 25.51
CA ILE A 232 10.51 1.27 26.85
C ILE A 232 9.63 0.57 27.89
N ILE A 233 8.31 0.60 27.66
CA ILE A 233 7.32 -0.07 28.50
C ILE A 233 7.57 -1.58 28.51
N TYR A 234 7.81 -2.18 27.35
CA TYR A 234 8.13 -3.59 27.25
C TYR A 234 9.39 -3.95 28.05
N GLN A 235 10.48 -3.20 27.87
CA GLN A 235 11.73 -3.45 28.60
C GLN A 235 11.54 -3.35 30.14
N ASP A 236 10.75 -2.38 30.62
CA ASP A 236 10.42 -2.27 32.05
C ASP A 236 9.58 -3.45 32.54
N ALA A 237 8.62 -3.93 31.73
CA ALA A 237 7.78 -5.07 32.05
C ALA A 237 8.60 -6.37 32.17
N VAL A 238 9.59 -6.58 31.30
CA VAL A 238 10.49 -7.73 31.33
C VAL A 238 11.50 -7.62 32.49
N LYS A 239 12.03 -6.44 32.76
CA LYS A 239 13.04 -6.25 33.80
C LYS A 239 12.45 -6.27 35.22
N ASN A 240 11.33 -5.57 35.40
CA ASN A 240 10.75 -5.28 36.71
C ASN A 240 9.38 -5.94 36.92
N GLY A 241 8.87 -6.70 35.95
CA GLY A 241 7.58 -7.42 36.06
C GLY A 241 6.35 -6.52 36.05
N ARG A 242 6.46 -5.25 35.61
CA ARG A 242 5.36 -4.26 35.61
C ARG A 242 4.40 -4.46 34.44
N ALA A 243 3.56 -5.48 34.53
CA ALA A 243 2.59 -5.84 33.50
C ALA A 243 1.48 -4.79 33.32
N GLU A 244 1.20 -3.96 34.33
CA GLU A 244 0.09 -3.01 34.31
C GLU A 244 0.27 -1.93 33.25
N ILE A 245 1.52 -1.51 33.00
CA ILE A 245 1.84 -0.52 31.96
C ILE A 245 1.92 -1.20 30.58
N LEU A 246 2.38 -2.45 30.52
CA LEU A 246 2.40 -3.24 29.28
C LEU A 246 0.99 -3.39 28.69
N MET A 247 -0.04 -3.47 29.53
CA MET A 247 -1.44 -3.47 29.07
C MET A 247 -1.79 -2.27 28.21
N LYS A 248 -1.18 -1.09 28.42
CA LYS A 248 -1.41 0.08 27.56
C LYS A 248 -0.90 -0.12 26.14
N VAL A 249 0.22 -0.83 25.98
CA VAL A 249 0.74 -1.22 24.65
C VAL A 249 -0.21 -2.22 23.99
N MET A 250 -0.75 -3.15 24.77
CA MET A 250 -1.74 -4.10 24.26
C MET A 250 -3.04 -3.39 23.83
N TRP A 251 -3.52 -2.38 24.56
CA TRP A 251 -4.68 -1.57 24.13
C TRP A 251 -4.40 -0.75 22.88
N HIS A 252 -3.18 -0.21 22.73
CA HIS A 252 -2.74 0.48 21.51
C HIS A 252 -2.86 -0.45 20.29
N ASN A 253 -2.18 -1.60 20.33
CA ASN A 253 -2.21 -2.61 19.28
C ASN A 253 -3.64 -3.13 19.01
N GLU A 254 -4.47 -3.26 20.05
CA GLU A 254 -5.89 -3.62 19.93
C GLU A 254 -6.65 -2.59 19.09
N TRP A 255 -6.50 -1.28 19.37
CA TRP A 255 -7.12 -0.23 18.57
C TRP A 255 -6.60 -0.17 17.15
N ASP A 256 -5.29 -0.32 16.95
CA ASP A 256 -4.68 -0.36 15.62
C ASP A 256 -5.34 -1.45 14.77
N ILE A 257 -5.48 -2.66 15.31
CA ILE A 257 -6.08 -3.80 14.60
C ILE A 257 -7.58 -3.61 14.35
N LEU A 258 -8.34 -3.08 15.32
CA LEU A 258 -9.76 -2.77 15.12
C LEU A 258 -9.95 -1.72 14.02
N SER A 259 -9.08 -0.72 13.95
CA SER A 259 -9.07 0.28 12.87
C SER A 259 -8.81 -0.35 11.51
N LEU A 260 -8.03 -1.43 11.42
CA LEU A 260 -7.83 -2.12 10.15
C LEU A 260 -9.14 -2.70 9.60
N VAL A 261 -10.02 -3.22 10.46
CA VAL A 261 -11.30 -3.82 10.04
C VAL A 261 -12.22 -2.77 9.43
N THR A 262 -12.39 -1.65 10.13
CA THR A 262 -13.30 -0.59 9.70
C THR A 262 -12.72 0.19 8.52
N LEU A 263 -11.40 0.41 8.50
CA LEU A 263 -10.72 1.03 7.36
C LEU A 263 -10.78 0.16 6.10
N PHE A 264 -10.58 -1.16 6.23
CA PHE A 264 -10.74 -2.08 5.11
C PHE A 264 -12.17 -2.03 4.57
N SER A 265 -13.16 -1.96 5.46
CA SER A 265 -14.57 -1.92 5.08
C SER A 265 -14.91 -0.62 4.34
N LEU A 266 -14.56 0.52 4.91
CA LEU A 266 -14.73 1.84 4.28
C LEU A 266 -13.99 1.92 2.94
N SER A 267 -12.74 1.48 2.89
CA SER A 267 -11.94 1.49 1.64
C SER A 267 -12.58 0.63 0.56
N THR A 268 -13.17 -0.50 0.93
CA THR A 268 -13.88 -1.38 -0.01
C THR A 268 -15.14 -0.71 -0.54
N ASP A 269 -15.94 -0.08 0.32
CA ASP A 269 -17.14 0.63 -0.14
C ASP A 269 -16.79 1.78 -1.08
N ILE A 270 -15.78 2.59 -0.73
CA ILE A 270 -15.33 3.66 -1.63
C ILE A 270 -14.89 3.06 -2.97
N VAL A 271 -14.10 1.98 -3.00
CA VAL A 271 -13.61 1.41 -4.27
C VAL A 271 -14.70 0.74 -5.10
N MET A 272 -15.68 0.10 -4.47
CA MET A 272 -16.65 -0.77 -5.16
C MET A 272 -18.03 -0.15 -5.36
N GLU A 273 -18.37 0.94 -4.68
CA GLU A 273 -19.68 1.59 -4.82
C GLU A 273 -19.57 2.86 -5.68
N GLU A 274 -20.04 2.77 -6.92
CA GLU A 274 -20.00 3.85 -7.92
C GLU A 274 -20.89 5.04 -7.50
N ASP A 275 -22.04 4.80 -6.85
CA ASP A 275 -23.03 5.84 -6.53
C ASP A 275 -22.79 6.58 -5.19
N SER A 276 -21.91 6.09 -4.31
CA SER A 276 -21.73 6.65 -2.97
C SER A 276 -20.72 7.79 -2.90
N GLN A 277 -19.98 8.04 -3.97
CA GLN A 277 -18.89 9.01 -3.96
C GLN A 277 -19.37 10.44 -4.27
N GLN A 278 -19.74 11.16 -3.22
CA GLN A 278 -20.08 12.59 -3.27
C GLN A 278 -18.87 13.52 -3.47
N ASN A 279 -17.66 12.97 -3.58
CA ASN A 279 -16.42 13.72 -3.77
C ASN A 279 -15.73 13.30 -5.07
N ALA A 280 -15.85 14.16 -6.10
CA ALA A 280 -15.28 13.87 -7.42
C ALA A 280 -13.75 13.66 -7.38
N GLN A 281 -13.00 14.30 -6.47
CA GLN A 281 -11.55 14.11 -6.38
C GLN A 281 -11.19 12.68 -5.96
N ILE A 282 -11.95 12.11 -5.01
CA ILE A 282 -11.80 10.70 -4.60
C ILE A 282 -12.15 9.79 -5.78
N ALA A 283 -13.25 10.09 -6.47
CA ALA A 283 -13.68 9.34 -7.64
C ALA A 283 -12.65 9.31 -8.77
N THR A 284 -12.06 10.47 -9.09
CA THR A 284 -10.95 10.55 -10.05
C THR A 284 -9.76 9.72 -9.59
N ASN A 285 -9.44 9.74 -8.29
CA ASN A 285 -8.34 8.96 -7.73
C ASN A 285 -8.58 7.45 -7.85
N ILE A 286 -9.81 6.97 -7.59
CA ILE A 286 -10.22 5.57 -7.76
C ILE A 286 -10.13 5.17 -9.23
N ALA A 287 -10.69 5.97 -10.14
CA ALA A 287 -10.64 5.66 -11.56
C ALA A 287 -9.20 5.61 -12.09
N LYS A 288 -8.33 6.49 -11.62
CA LYS A 288 -6.89 6.42 -11.91
C LYS A 288 -6.26 5.16 -11.33
N TRP A 289 -6.66 4.73 -10.14
CA TRP A 289 -6.15 3.50 -9.56
C TRP A 289 -6.56 2.28 -10.40
N PHE A 290 -7.80 2.21 -10.89
CA PHE A 290 -8.21 1.20 -11.86
C PHE A 290 -7.37 1.24 -13.14
N GLN A 291 -7.07 2.44 -13.66
CA GLN A 291 -6.18 2.60 -14.81
C GLN A 291 -4.78 2.02 -14.56
N ASP A 292 -4.17 2.31 -13.40
CA ASP A 292 -2.85 1.80 -13.02
C ASP A 292 -2.83 0.27 -12.84
N LEU A 293 -3.98 -0.34 -12.55
CA LEU A 293 -4.17 -1.79 -12.49
C LEU A 293 -4.47 -2.43 -13.85
N GLY A 294 -4.58 -1.63 -14.92
CA GLY A 294 -4.96 -2.09 -16.25
C GLY A 294 -6.48 -2.29 -16.43
N LEU A 295 -7.29 -2.00 -15.42
CA LEU A 295 -8.76 -2.09 -15.42
C LEU A 295 -9.37 -0.88 -16.13
N THR A 296 -9.09 -0.81 -17.43
CA THR A 296 -9.44 0.31 -18.31
C THR A 296 -10.93 0.60 -18.33
N ASP A 297 -11.78 -0.43 -18.44
CA ASP A 297 -13.21 -0.24 -18.62
C ASP A 297 -13.87 0.29 -17.34
N HIS A 298 -13.39 -0.16 -16.17
CA HIS A 298 -13.81 0.36 -14.86
C HIS A 298 -13.39 1.83 -14.73
N SER A 299 -12.14 2.15 -15.08
CA SER A 299 -11.63 3.52 -15.08
C SER A 299 -12.45 4.44 -16.00
N PHE A 300 -12.78 3.97 -17.21
CA PHE A 300 -13.54 4.73 -18.20
C PHE A 300 -14.96 5.02 -17.73
N THR A 301 -15.66 3.99 -17.25
CA THR A 301 -17.04 4.10 -16.74
C THR A 301 -17.11 5.13 -15.62
N GLU A 302 -16.19 5.04 -14.66
CA GLU A 302 -16.17 5.94 -13.51
C GLU A 302 -15.81 7.38 -13.90
N LEU A 303 -14.80 7.60 -14.75
CA LEU A 303 -14.45 8.94 -15.23
C LEU A 303 -15.58 9.58 -16.06
N GLN A 304 -16.30 8.78 -16.85
CA GLN A 304 -17.44 9.25 -17.61
C GLN A 304 -18.57 9.69 -16.67
N ARG A 305 -18.94 8.87 -15.68
CA ARG A 305 -19.94 9.21 -14.66
C ARG A 305 -19.60 10.52 -13.95
N ILE A 306 -18.35 10.69 -13.51
CA ILE A 306 -17.89 11.92 -12.85
C ILE A 306 -18.00 13.12 -13.80
N ALA A 307 -17.58 12.98 -15.05
CA ALA A 307 -17.65 14.05 -16.05
C ALA A 307 -19.10 14.47 -16.33
N GLU A 308 -20.06 13.53 -16.33
CA GLU A 308 -21.48 13.79 -16.49
C GLU A 308 -22.09 14.51 -15.28
N VAL A 309 -21.74 14.09 -14.06
CA VAL A 309 -22.29 14.67 -12.81
C VAL A 309 -21.72 16.06 -12.52
N TYR A 310 -20.41 16.24 -12.68
CA TYR A 310 -19.72 17.46 -12.23
C TYR A 310 -19.29 18.39 -13.37
N GLY A 311 -19.54 18.02 -14.63
CA GLY A 311 -19.26 18.87 -15.79
C GLY A 311 -17.81 19.34 -15.84
N THR A 312 -17.60 20.65 -15.94
CA THR A 312 -16.27 21.26 -16.10
C THR A 312 -15.53 21.52 -14.78
N SER A 313 -16.16 21.28 -13.63
CA SER A 313 -15.61 21.63 -12.31
C SER A 313 -14.40 20.79 -11.88
N TYR A 314 -14.17 19.63 -12.52
CA TYR A 314 -13.04 18.74 -12.22
C TYR A 314 -12.19 18.46 -13.47
N PRO A 315 -11.29 19.39 -13.84
CA PRO A 315 -10.41 19.25 -15.00
C PRO A 315 -9.57 17.96 -14.97
N MET A 316 -9.12 17.52 -13.79
CA MET A 316 -8.31 16.31 -13.67
C MET A 316 -9.06 15.05 -14.14
N THR A 317 -10.38 14.97 -13.94
CA THR A 317 -11.23 13.90 -14.48
C THR A 317 -11.16 13.89 -16.01
N HIS A 318 -11.37 15.06 -16.63
CA HIS A 318 -11.32 15.21 -18.09
C HIS A 318 -9.93 14.93 -18.66
N TYR A 319 -8.87 15.26 -17.93
CA TYR A 319 -7.51 14.94 -18.33
C TYR A 319 -7.32 13.44 -18.51
N HIS A 320 -7.73 12.64 -17.51
CA HIS A 320 -7.65 11.19 -17.60
C HIS A 320 -8.63 10.60 -18.64
N LEU A 321 -9.87 11.09 -18.67
CA LEU A 321 -10.89 10.65 -19.61
C LEU A 321 -10.48 10.89 -21.06
N GLY A 322 -9.89 12.05 -21.38
CA GLY A 322 -9.43 12.39 -22.72
C GLY A 322 -8.42 11.38 -23.29
N PHE A 323 -7.50 10.86 -22.47
CA PHE A 323 -6.58 9.80 -22.93
C PHE A 323 -7.29 8.47 -23.20
N LEU A 324 -8.31 8.13 -22.41
CA LEU A 324 -9.10 6.92 -22.64
C LEU A 324 -9.93 7.06 -23.92
N LEU A 325 -10.62 8.18 -24.10
CA LEU A 325 -11.40 8.50 -25.31
C LEU A 325 -10.53 8.44 -26.59
N LYS A 326 -9.31 8.98 -26.53
CA LYS A 326 -8.34 8.84 -27.64
C LYS A 326 -8.02 7.39 -27.98
N ARG A 327 -7.88 6.52 -26.97
CA ARG A 327 -7.62 5.09 -27.19
C ARG A 327 -8.83 4.39 -27.79
N HIS A 328 -10.04 4.78 -27.41
CA HIS A 328 -11.29 4.33 -28.02
C HIS A 328 -11.60 5.00 -29.37
N LYS A 329 -10.74 5.91 -29.85
CA LYS A 329 -10.88 6.68 -31.10
C LYS A 329 -12.09 7.62 -31.11
N GLU A 330 -12.60 7.98 -29.95
CA GLU A 330 -13.67 8.98 -29.78
C GLU A 330 -13.05 10.39 -29.75
N PHE A 331 -12.50 10.81 -30.89
CA PHE A 331 -11.66 12.02 -30.95
C PHE A 331 -12.42 13.30 -30.62
N ASP A 332 -13.67 13.45 -31.02
CA ASP A 332 -14.47 14.66 -30.75
C ASP A 332 -14.71 14.84 -29.25
N ARG A 333 -15.08 13.75 -28.55
CA ARG A 333 -15.21 13.77 -27.09
C ARG A 333 -13.88 14.00 -26.40
N ALA A 334 -12.79 13.42 -26.93
CA ALA A 334 -11.46 13.65 -26.38
C ALA A 334 -11.04 15.13 -26.48
N ILE A 335 -11.34 15.79 -27.61
CA ILE A 335 -11.14 17.23 -27.80
C ILE A 335 -11.91 18.00 -26.73
N GLN A 336 -13.20 17.74 -26.56
CA GLN A 336 -14.03 18.40 -25.55
C GLN A 336 -13.45 18.24 -24.13
N SER A 337 -13.02 17.03 -23.76
CA SER A 337 -12.36 16.79 -22.47
C SER A 337 -11.06 17.59 -22.33
N PHE A 338 -10.18 17.59 -23.33
CA PHE A 338 -8.94 18.36 -23.24
C PHE A 338 -9.16 19.88 -23.30
N GLU A 339 -10.20 20.37 -23.97
CA GLU A 339 -10.61 21.79 -23.92
C GLU A 339 -11.02 22.19 -22.50
N ILE A 340 -11.80 21.34 -21.81
CA ILE A 340 -12.13 21.59 -20.40
C ILE A 340 -10.86 21.70 -19.55
N VAL A 341 -9.88 20.82 -19.76
CA VAL A 341 -8.59 20.86 -19.05
C VAL A 341 -7.78 22.10 -19.40
N ALA A 342 -7.76 22.49 -20.68
CA ALA A 342 -7.04 23.66 -21.15
C ALA A 342 -7.61 24.95 -20.54
N THR A 343 -8.94 25.06 -20.48
CA THR A 343 -9.63 26.27 -19.98
C THR A 343 -9.68 26.36 -18.46
N HIS A 344 -9.95 25.25 -17.77
CA HIS A 344 -10.24 25.25 -16.32
C HIS A 344 -9.13 24.59 -15.48
N GLY A 345 -8.21 23.86 -16.11
CA GLY A 345 -7.10 23.20 -15.42
C GLY A 345 -5.97 24.16 -15.06
N THR A 346 -4.98 23.62 -14.33
CA THR A 346 -3.78 24.35 -13.93
C THR A 346 -2.54 23.46 -14.04
N GLY A 347 -1.36 24.04 -13.86
CA GLY A 347 -0.12 23.28 -13.73
C GLY A 347 0.28 22.49 -14.98
N ARG A 348 0.83 21.29 -14.78
CA ARG A 348 1.42 20.49 -15.87
C ARG A 348 0.35 19.91 -16.77
N GLU A 349 -0.78 19.55 -16.19
CA GLU A 349 -1.92 18.93 -16.84
C GLU A 349 -2.55 19.88 -17.87
N GLN A 350 -2.63 21.18 -17.54
CA GLN A 350 -3.09 22.21 -18.48
C GLN A 350 -2.17 22.32 -19.72
N VAL A 351 -0.85 22.38 -19.52
CA VAL A 351 0.14 22.43 -20.62
C VAL A 351 0.07 21.16 -21.47
N LEU A 352 -0.08 20.01 -20.83
CA LEU A 352 -0.21 18.73 -21.53
C LEU A 352 -1.53 18.64 -22.32
N ALA A 353 -2.63 19.21 -21.81
CA ALA A 353 -3.90 19.25 -22.53
C ALA A 353 -3.79 20.08 -23.82
N TYR A 354 -3.17 21.27 -23.77
CA TYR A 354 -2.89 22.03 -24.99
C TYR A 354 -2.01 21.25 -25.98
N GLU A 355 -1.03 20.49 -25.49
CA GLU A 355 -0.22 19.63 -26.35
C GLU A 355 -1.07 18.53 -27.03
N GLU A 356 -1.99 17.92 -26.29
CA GLU A 356 -2.90 16.90 -26.81
C GLU A 356 -3.92 17.47 -27.80
N LEU A 357 -4.47 18.66 -27.54
CA LEU A 357 -5.34 19.38 -28.48
C LEU A 357 -4.59 19.67 -29.78
N ALA A 358 -3.37 20.18 -29.72
CA ALA A 358 -2.56 20.40 -30.91
C ALA A 358 -2.33 19.11 -31.72
N LYS A 359 -2.15 17.95 -31.06
CA LYS A 359 -2.03 16.65 -31.74
C LYS A 359 -3.35 16.22 -32.40
N LEU A 360 -4.48 16.43 -31.72
CA LEU A 360 -5.80 16.05 -32.21
C LEU A 360 -6.22 16.90 -33.41
N TYR A 361 -6.05 18.21 -33.33
CA TYR A 361 -6.31 19.12 -34.44
C TYR A 361 -5.34 18.92 -35.61
N GLU A 362 -4.04 18.62 -35.35
CA GLU A 362 -3.06 18.31 -36.41
C GLU A 362 -3.40 17.01 -37.17
N HIS A 363 -3.72 15.92 -36.45
CA HIS A 363 -3.77 14.58 -37.04
C HIS A 363 -5.18 14.08 -37.38
N GLN A 364 -6.18 14.42 -36.57
CA GLN A 364 -7.54 13.89 -36.72
C GLN A 364 -8.43 14.89 -37.46
N VAL A 365 -8.51 16.13 -36.94
CA VAL A 365 -9.37 17.17 -37.53
C VAL A 365 -8.74 17.79 -38.77
N LYS A 366 -7.40 17.86 -38.82
CA LYS A 366 -6.61 18.57 -39.85
C LYS A 366 -6.88 20.08 -39.89
N ASP A 367 -7.27 20.65 -38.75
CA ASP A 367 -7.29 22.10 -38.55
C ASP A 367 -5.92 22.54 -38.03
N TYR A 368 -5.06 22.94 -38.95
CA TYR A 368 -3.69 23.33 -38.62
C TYR A 368 -3.63 24.69 -37.92
N SER A 369 -4.60 25.58 -38.16
CA SER A 369 -4.67 26.89 -37.52
C SER A 369 -4.94 26.71 -36.03
N LEU A 370 -5.97 25.94 -35.68
CA LEU A 370 -6.31 25.67 -34.29
C LEU A 370 -5.24 24.82 -33.58
N ALA A 371 -4.58 23.91 -34.30
CA ALA A 371 -3.41 23.21 -33.78
C ALA A 371 -2.26 24.16 -33.41
N TYR A 372 -2.02 25.19 -34.23
CA TYR A 372 -1.00 26.21 -33.98
C TYR A 372 -1.36 27.09 -32.77
N GLU A 373 -2.61 27.52 -32.66
CA GLU A 373 -3.10 28.30 -31.51
C GLU A 373 -2.89 27.57 -30.16
N HIS A 374 -3.15 26.27 -30.12
CA HIS A 374 -2.89 25.47 -28.92
C HIS A 374 -1.40 25.32 -28.61
N ILE A 375 -0.52 25.24 -29.62
CA ILE A 375 0.94 25.27 -29.42
C ILE A 375 1.35 26.58 -28.75
N LEU A 376 0.90 27.72 -29.27
CA LEU A 376 1.21 29.03 -28.72
C LEU A 376 0.69 29.20 -27.29
N SER A 377 -0.52 28.70 -27.02
CA SER A 377 -1.11 28.71 -25.68
C SER A 377 -0.29 27.90 -24.68
N ALA A 378 0.18 26.71 -25.07
CA ALA A 378 1.07 25.88 -24.25
C ALA A 378 2.42 26.57 -23.99
N ASP A 379 3.02 27.20 -25.00
CA ASP A 379 4.31 27.87 -24.85
C ASP A 379 4.20 29.11 -23.96
N LYS A 380 3.13 29.90 -24.11
CA LYS A 380 2.83 31.04 -23.23
C LYS A 380 2.75 30.61 -21.77
N LEU A 381 2.07 29.51 -21.44
CA LEU A 381 2.01 28.99 -20.07
C LEU A 381 3.38 28.57 -19.54
N LEU A 382 4.22 27.95 -20.37
CA LEU A 382 5.58 27.55 -19.99
C LEU A 382 6.51 28.76 -19.75
N GLN A 383 6.26 29.89 -20.40
CA GLN A 383 7.03 31.12 -20.21
C GLN A 383 6.57 31.90 -18.97
N GLN A 384 5.28 31.86 -18.65
CA GLN A 384 4.68 32.64 -17.56
C GLN A 384 4.81 31.98 -16.19
N SER A 385 4.95 30.66 -16.11
CA SER A 385 5.01 29.93 -14.82
C SER A 385 6.43 29.51 -14.43
N ASN A 386 6.82 29.88 -13.21
CA ASN A 386 8.06 29.42 -12.56
C ASN A 386 7.88 28.11 -11.77
N GLU A 387 6.68 27.52 -11.77
CA GLU A 387 6.36 26.33 -10.97
C GLU A 387 6.84 25.02 -11.62
N PHE A 388 7.24 25.08 -12.88
CA PHE A 388 7.65 23.91 -13.64
C PHE A 388 9.11 23.55 -13.40
N THR A 389 9.38 22.26 -13.23
CA THR A 389 10.77 21.78 -13.12
C THR A 389 11.50 21.96 -14.45
N PRO A 390 12.80 22.28 -14.45
CA PRO A 390 13.57 22.47 -15.69
C PRO A 390 13.48 21.27 -16.63
N ARG A 391 13.43 20.05 -16.09
CA ARG A 391 13.25 18.81 -16.86
C ARG A 391 11.92 18.78 -17.61
N PHE A 392 10.82 19.17 -16.97
CA PHE A 392 9.50 19.21 -17.60
C PHE A 392 9.46 20.30 -18.68
N SER A 393 9.87 21.53 -18.34
CA SER A 393 9.85 22.67 -19.27
C SER A 393 10.69 22.39 -20.52
N ASN A 394 11.90 21.85 -20.36
CA ASN A 394 12.77 21.52 -21.50
C ASN A 394 12.18 20.40 -22.38
N ARG A 395 11.51 19.40 -21.79
CA ARG A 395 10.81 18.36 -22.55
C ARG A 395 9.67 18.96 -23.37
N MET A 396 8.85 19.80 -22.75
CA MET A 396 7.69 20.39 -23.40
C MET A 396 8.09 21.35 -24.52
N LYS A 397 9.04 22.27 -24.28
CA LYS A 397 9.56 23.18 -25.32
C LYS A 397 10.06 22.43 -26.55
N LYS A 398 10.83 21.35 -26.35
CA LYS A 398 11.30 20.49 -27.46
C LYS A 398 10.15 19.81 -28.21
N SER A 399 9.12 19.35 -27.50
CA SER A 399 7.95 18.71 -28.11
C SER A 399 7.12 19.70 -28.92
N LEU A 400 6.87 20.89 -28.36
CA LEU A 400 6.11 21.97 -28.98
C LEU A 400 6.83 22.51 -30.22
N ALA A 401 8.13 22.84 -30.13
CA ALA A 401 8.90 23.32 -31.29
C ALA A 401 8.90 22.31 -32.46
N LYS A 402 9.05 21.00 -32.15
CA LYS A 402 8.93 19.96 -33.18
C LYS A 402 7.55 19.91 -33.82
N ARG A 403 6.49 20.18 -33.07
CA ARG A 403 5.11 20.21 -33.58
C ARG A 403 4.85 21.46 -34.38
N GLU A 404 5.30 22.61 -33.89
CA GLU A 404 5.22 23.90 -34.55
C GLU A 404 5.83 23.84 -35.96
N MET A 405 7.05 23.32 -36.10
CA MET A 405 7.69 23.13 -37.41
C MET A 405 6.85 22.26 -38.35
N ARG A 406 6.20 21.20 -37.85
CA ARG A 406 5.35 20.33 -38.68
C ARG A 406 4.05 21.03 -39.10
N VAL A 407 3.41 21.73 -38.17
CA VAL A 407 2.15 22.46 -38.40
C VAL A 407 2.38 23.61 -39.37
N ASN A 408 3.46 24.40 -39.19
CA ASN A 408 3.80 25.51 -40.09
C ASN A 408 4.08 25.03 -41.53
N ARG A 409 4.75 23.89 -41.71
CA ARG A 409 4.94 23.30 -43.05
C ARG A 409 3.61 22.91 -43.72
N LYS A 410 2.58 22.57 -42.95
CA LYS A 410 1.26 22.22 -43.46
C LYS A 410 0.39 23.46 -43.70
N LEU A 411 0.56 24.52 -42.91
CA LEU A 411 -0.11 25.83 -43.09
C LEU A 411 0.46 26.60 -44.29
N PHE A 412 1.79 26.59 -44.45
CA PHE A 412 2.51 27.36 -45.47
C PHE A 412 3.41 26.45 -46.31
N PRO A 413 2.83 25.52 -47.12
CA PRO A 413 3.61 24.55 -47.88
C PRO A 413 4.60 25.18 -48.89
N GLY A 414 4.40 26.44 -49.29
CA GLY A 414 5.28 27.17 -50.23
C GLY A 414 6.51 27.84 -49.61
N GLN A 415 6.47 28.24 -48.33
CA GLN A 415 7.60 28.95 -47.68
C GLN A 415 8.69 27.99 -47.16
N ALA A 416 8.40 26.69 -47.08
CA ALA A 416 9.36 25.67 -46.66
C ALA A 416 10.39 25.31 -47.75
N GLN A 417 10.16 25.72 -49.00
CA GLN A 417 11.08 25.46 -50.14
C GLN A 417 12.05 26.63 -50.43
N GLU A 418 11.72 27.86 -50.01
CA GLU A 418 12.53 29.05 -50.33
C GLU A 418 13.80 29.17 -49.46
N ALA A 419 13.81 28.64 -48.24
CA ALA A 419 14.98 28.70 -47.35
C ALA A 419 16.19 27.85 -47.80
N THR A 420 16.08 27.10 -48.90
CA THR A 420 17.18 26.32 -49.49
C THR A 420 17.72 26.90 -50.80
N HIS A 421 17.16 28.01 -51.29
CA HIS A 421 17.58 28.60 -52.58
C HIS A 421 18.29 29.96 -52.47
N GLU A 422 18.47 30.52 -51.27
CA GLU A 422 19.20 31.79 -51.08
C GLU A 422 20.68 31.62 -50.65
N GLU A 423 21.19 30.40 -50.55
CA GLU A 423 22.62 30.11 -50.45
C GLU A 423 23.13 29.43 -51.74
N GLN A 424 23.29 30.20 -52.81
CA GLN A 424 24.16 29.86 -53.95
C GLN A 424 24.99 31.07 -54.37
#